data_AF-A0A8T7KLP2-F1
#
_entry.id   AF-A0A8T7KLP2-F1
#
_cell.length_a   1.000
_cell.length_b   1.000
_cell.length_c   1.000
_cell.angle_alpha   90.00
_cell.angle_beta   90.00
_cell.angle_gamma   90.00
#
_symmetry.space_group_name_H-M   'P 1'
#
loop_
_entity.id
_entity.type
_entity.pdbx_description
1 polymer ?
#
loop_
_entity_poly.entity_id
_entity_poly.type
_entity_poly.pdbx_seq_one_letter_code
_entity_poly.pdbx_strand_id
1 'polypeptide(L)'
;MIEPLRSDLPLSEASSQLLLLLERHCAAFPPLREELASHRALTHALAKQQLRSAQALRAWRAAIARRWACEIAAQRLYDQAQHQFHHHYRNDPAYAQLIAPGHPGAASTAADLLHELRRIAAALELLTPRPPFAAELLADLHASATDLEAAIEHTRRCEAERRSLLSEERVAAKLFAQACERSHRLLSHYLGDQASDLPPA
;
A
#
# COMPACT_ATOMS: atom_id res chain seq x y z
N MET A 1 -7.35 -4.32 16.57
CA MET A 1 -6.51 -3.31 17.24
C MET A 1 -5.57 -2.73 16.20
N ILE A 2 -5.89 -1.57 15.67
CA ILE A 2 -5.05 -0.85 14.71
C ILE A 2 -4.19 0.08 15.57
N GLU A 3 -2.89 -0.20 15.70
CA GLU A 3 -1.95 0.78 16.23
C GLU A 3 -2.08 2.06 15.40
N PRO A 4 -2.31 3.23 16.00
CA PRO A 4 -2.20 4.46 15.27
C PRO A 4 -0.72 4.63 14.93
N LEU A 5 -0.36 4.34 13.68
CA LEU A 5 0.88 4.82 13.06
C LEU A 5 0.82 6.35 13.14
N ARG A 6 1.36 6.90 14.23
CA ARG A 6 1.76 8.31 14.36
C ARG A 6 2.86 8.55 13.32
N SER A 7 2.47 8.74 12.06
CA SER A 7 3.38 9.12 10.96
C SER A 7 3.53 10.64 10.85
N ASP A 8 2.87 11.40 11.72
CA ASP A 8 3.05 12.83 11.82
C ASP A 8 3.86 13.11 13.09
N LEU A 9 5.13 12.75 13.07
CA LEU A 9 6.10 13.48 13.87
C LEU A 9 6.62 14.59 12.95
N PRO A 10 6.04 15.82 13.02
CA PRO A 10 6.84 16.98 12.65
C PRO A 10 8.18 16.86 13.38
N LEU A 11 9.27 17.34 12.77
CA LEU A 11 10.54 17.54 13.47
C LEU A 11 10.22 17.97 14.89
N SER A 12 10.55 17.11 15.87
CA SER A 12 10.23 17.36 17.26
C SER A 12 10.71 18.77 17.60
N GLU A 13 9.99 19.50 18.43
CA GLU A 13 10.38 20.84 18.87
C GLU A 13 11.85 20.85 19.35
N ALA A 14 12.28 19.77 20.00
CA ALA A 14 13.67 19.51 20.40
C ALA A 14 14.67 19.51 19.23
N SER A 15 14.33 18.89 18.09
CA SER A 15 15.19 18.86 16.90
C SER A 15 15.31 20.22 16.20
N SER A 16 14.24 21.02 16.24
CA SER A 16 14.25 22.40 15.73
C SER A 16 15.11 23.30 16.62
N GLN A 17 15.01 23.14 17.94
CA GLN A 17 15.86 23.85 18.90
C GLN A 17 17.34 23.46 18.76
N LEU A 18 17.64 22.17 18.56
CA LEU A 18 18.99 21.69 18.32
C LEU A 18 19.62 22.32 17.06
N LEU A 19 18.86 22.40 15.96
CA LEU A 19 19.27 23.07 14.73
C LEU A 19 19.59 24.55 14.97
N LEU A 20 18.76 25.28 15.71
CA LEU A 20 19.00 26.68 16.06
C LEU A 20 20.27 26.87 16.89
N LEU A 21 20.55 25.95 17.82
CA LEU A 21 21.80 25.99 18.61
C LEU A 21 23.03 25.72 17.74
N LEU A 22 22.95 24.76 16.82
CA LEU A 22 24.01 24.53 15.84
C LEU A 22 24.25 25.77 14.97
N GLU A 23 23.19 26.42 14.48
CA GLU A 23 23.28 27.66 13.69
C GLU A 23 23.89 28.82 14.46
N ARG A 24 23.56 28.97 15.74
CA ARG A 24 24.09 30.03 16.59
C ARG A 24 25.61 29.90 16.80
N HIS A 25 26.11 28.67 16.92
CA HIS A 25 27.49 28.41 17.31
C HIS A 25 28.41 27.98 16.16
N CYS A 26 27.88 27.69 14.95
CA CYS A 26 28.67 27.17 13.84
C CYS A 26 29.73 28.15 13.31
N ALA A 27 29.59 29.46 13.51
CA ALA A 27 30.59 30.45 13.12
C ALA A 27 31.83 30.41 14.03
N ALA A 28 31.67 30.02 15.28
CA ALA A 28 32.72 30.00 16.29
C ALA A 28 33.49 28.66 16.34
N PHE A 29 32.88 27.56 15.88
CA PHE A 29 33.48 26.24 15.94
C PHE A 29 33.22 25.44 14.64
N PRO A 30 34.24 25.28 13.76
CA PRO A 30 34.09 24.65 12.45
C PRO A 30 33.42 23.26 12.45
N PRO A 31 33.66 22.36 13.43
CA PRO A 31 32.96 21.07 13.49
C PRO A 31 31.44 21.18 13.60
N LEU A 32 30.89 22.23 14.23
CA LEU A 32 29.43 22.45 14.28
C LEU A 32 28.87 22.87 12.92
N ARG A 33 29.68 23.47 12.05
CA ARG A 33 29.28 23.82 10.69
C ARG A 33 29.07 22.57 9.83
N GLU A 34 29.95 21.58 9.97
CA GLU A 34 29.81 20.29 9.29
C GLU A 34 28.58 19.53 9.79
N GLU A 35 28.36 19.49 11.11
CA GLU A 35 27.15 18.90 11.69
C GLU A 35 25.87 19.60 11.24
N LEU A 36 25.87 20.94 11.20
CA LEU A 36 24.73 21.70 10.71
C LEU A 36 24.40 21.37 9.25
N ALA A 37 25.42 21.22 8.39
CA ALA A 37 25.22 20.84 7.00
C ALA A 37 24.65 19.42 6.88
N SER A 38 25.17 18.48 7.69
CA SER A 38 24.66 17.10 7.79
C SER A 38 23.20 17.07 8.24
N HIS A 39 22.85 17.81 9.29
CA HIS A 39 21.48 17.92 9.78
C HIS A 39 20.51 18.48 8.74
N ARG A 40 20.88 19.57 8.06
CA ARG A 40 20.05 20.13 6.99
C ARG A 40 19.81 19.13 5.87
N ALA A 41 20.84 18.38 5.47
CA ALA A 41 20.72 17.33 4.46
C ALA A 41 19.81 16.18 4.92
N LEU A 42 19.98 15.69 6.15
CA LEU A 42 19.16 14.63 6.73
C LEU A 42 17.71 15.05 6.92
N THR A 43 17.46 16.26 7.41
CA THR A 43 16.11 16.83 7.54
C THR A 43 15.42 16.93 6.18
N HIS A 44 16.12 17.40 5.15
CA HIS A 44 15.57 17.46 3.80
C HIS A 44 15.28 16.04 3.24
N ALA A 45 16.19 15.10 3.45
CA ALA A 45 16.00 13.71 3.03
C ALA A 45 14.81 13.05 3.75
N LEU A 46 14.65 13.29 5.05
CA LEU A 46 13.54 12.78 5.86
C LEU A 46 12.20 13.35 5.39
N ALA A 47 12.11 14.67 5.17
CA ALA A 47 10.91 15.31 4.65
C ALA A 47 10.50 14.77 3.27
N LYS A 48 11.49 14.57 2.38
CA LYS A 48 11.27 13.95 1.07
C LYS A 48 10.79 12.50 1.20
N GLN A 49 11.33 11.75 2.14
CA GLN A 49 10.92 10.36 2.38
C GLN A 49 9.49 10.28 2.93
N GLN A 50 9.14 11.13 3.91
CA GLN A 50 7.79 11.22 4.44
C GLN A 50 6.76 11.54 3.36
N LEU A 51 7.08 12.49 2.46
CA LEU A 51 6.22 12.81 1.33
C LEU A 51 6.00 11.60 0.40
N ARG A 52 7.06 10.84 0.10
CA ARG A 52 6.97 9.62 -0.71
C ARG A 52 6.15 8.53 -0.02
N SER A 53 6.38 8.28 1.27
CA SER A 53 5.59 7.36 2.08
C SER A 53 4.10 7.72 2.07
N ALA A 54 3.78 9.02 2.22
CA ALA A 54 2.40 9.50 2.17
C ALA A 54 1.76 9.31 0.79
N GLN A 55 2.50 9.57 -0.29
CA GLN A 55 2.06 9.31 -1.67
C GLN A 55 1.79 7.82 -1.90
N ALA A 56 2.70 6.94 -1.49
CA ALA A 56 2.54 5.51 -1.62
C ALA A 56 1.36 4.97 -0.80
N LEU A 57 1.11 5.51 0.41
CA LEU A 57 -0.08 5.17 1.19
C LEU A 57 -1.37 5.57 0.47
N ARG A 58 -1.42 6.76 -0.14
CA ARG A 58 -2.57 7.20 -0.93
C ARG A 58 -2.77 6.31 -2.16
N ALA A 59 -1.70 5.99 -2.88
CA ALA A 59 -1.73 5.09 -4.03
C ALA A 59 -2.25 3.69 -3.65
N TRP A 60 -1.75 3.12 -2.55
CA TRP A 60 -2.22 1.82 -2.05
C TRP A 60 -3.71 1.83 -1.67
N ARG A 61 -4.18 2.90 -1.01
CA ARG A 61 -5.62 3.06 -0.69
C ARG A 61 -6.47 3.15 -1.96
N ALA A 62 -6.02 3.90 -2.97
CA ALA A 62 -6.71 3.99 -4.25
C ALA A 62 -6.73 2.64 -4.99
N ALA A 63 -5.63 1.89 -4.96
CA ALA A 63 -5.53 0.56 -5.54
C ALA A 63 -6.51 -0.42 -4.87
N ILE A 64 -6.61 -0.41 -3.53
CA ILE A 64 -7.61 -1.21 -2.80
C ILE A 64 -9.03 -0.85 -3.21
N ALA A 65 -9.35 0.45 -3.28
CA ALA A 65 -10.68 0.90 -3.68
C ALA A 65 -11.04 0.45 -5.10
N ARG A 66 -10.08 0.51 -6.03
CA ARG A 66 -10.24 -0.01 -7.40
C ARG A 66 -10.44 -1.52 -7.40
N ARG A 67 -9.63 -2.28 -6.65
CA ARG A 67 -9.77 -3.73 -6.53
C ARG A 67 -11.15 -4.12 -6.01
N TRP A 68 -11.62 -3.45 -4.97
CA TRP A 68 -12.96 -3.66 -4.41
C TRP A 68 -14.07 -3.41 -5.43
N ALA A 69 -13.96 -2.34 -6.24
CA ALA A 69 -14.92 -2.08 -7.30
C ALA A 69 -14.93 -3.19 -8.37
N CYS A 70 -13.75 -3.68 -8.76
CA CYS A 70 -13.62 -4.83 -9.67
C CYS A 70 -14.19 -6.12 -9.05
N GLU A 71 -13.95 -6.38 -7.77
CA GLU A 71 -14.51 -7.53 -7.03
C GLU A 71 -16.06 -7.49 -7.04
N ILE A 72 -16.67 -6.34 -6.75
CA ILE A 72 -18.13 -6.19 -6.80
C ILE A 72 -18.67 -6.46 -8.21
N ALA A 73 -18.03 -5.89 -9.24
CA ALA A 73 -18.47 -6.08 -10.63
C ALA A 73 -18.35 -7.55 -11.05
N ALA A 74 -17.23 -8.19 -10.72
CA ALA A 74 -16.98 -9.62 -10.95
C ALA A 74 -18.00 -10.51 -10.23
N GLN A 75 -18.33 -10.20 -8.97
CA GLN A 75 -19.31 -10.98 -8.20
C GLN A 75 -20.70 -10.89 -8.83
N ARG A 76 -21.12 -9.69 -9.25
CA ARG A 76 -22.41 -9.51 -9.94
C ARG A 76 -22.47 -10.30 -11.24
N LEU A 77 -21.39 -10.31 -12.01
CA LEU A 77 -21.31 -11.07 -13.24
C LEU A 77 -21.35 -12.58 -12.98
N TYR A 78 -20.64 -13.05 -11.95
CA TYR A 78 -20.68 -14.44 -11.51
C TYR A 78 -22.11 -14.87 -11.13
N ASP A 79 -22.81 -14.07 -10.33
CA ASP A 79 -24.20 -14.35 -9.92
C ASP A 79 -25.14 -14.35 -11.14
N GLN A 80 -24.96 -13.41 -12.07
CA GLN A 80 -25.70 -13.37 -13.34
C GLN A 80 -25.46 -14.63 -14.17
N ALA A 81 -24.21 -15.07 -14.31
CA ALA A 81 -23.84 -16.28 -15.03
C ALA A 81 -24.54 -17.51 -14.42
N GLN A 82 -24.48 -17.63 -13.09
CA GLN A 82 -25.14 -18.69 -12.33
C GLN A 82 -26.65 -18.74 -12.59
N HIS A 83 -27.31 -17.58 -12.60
CA HIS A 83 -28.73 -17.48 -12.93
C HIS A 83 -29.03 -17.87 -14.39
N GLN A 84 -28.21 -17.45 -15.35
CA GLN A 84 -28.38 -17.82 -16.76
C GLN A 84 -28.25 -19.33 -16.97
N PHE A 85 -27.26 -19.99 -16.33
CA PHE A 85 -27.11 -21.44 -16.37
C PHE A 85 -28.30 -22.18 -15.74
N HIS A 86 -28.73 -21.76 -14.54
CA HIS A 86 -29.87 -22.37 -13.87
C HIS A 86 -31.17 -22.23 -14.69
N HIS A 87 -31.38 -21.07 -15.32
CA HIS A 87 -32.55 -20.84 -16.15
C HIS A 87 -32.52 -21.69 -17.43
N HIS A 88 -31.36 -21.77 -18.09
CA HIS A 88 -31.22 -22.50 -19.35
C HIS A 88 -31.30 -24.02 -19.16
N TYR A 89 -30.67 -24.55 -18.12
CA TYR A 89 -30.66 -25.98 -17.79
C TYR A 89 -31.69 -26.32 -16.70
N ARG A 90 -32.82 -25.60 -16.64
CA ARG A 90 -33.85 -25.80 -15.60
C ARG A 90 -34.33 -27.26 -15.48
N ASN A 91 -34.29 -28.01 -16.57
CA ASN A 91 -34.71 -29.42 -16.63
C ASN A 91 -33.57 -30.40 -16.32
N ASP A 92 -32.33 -29.92 -16.20
CA ASP A 92 -31.15 -30.68 -15.81
C ASP A 92 -30.25 -29.85 -14.87
N PRO A 93 -30.67 -29.68 -13.60
CA PRO A 93 -29.94 -28.88 -12.62
C PRO A 93 -28.57 -29.50 -12.26
N ALA A 94 -28.39 -30.81 -12.45
CA ALA A 94 -27.11 -31.47 -12.23
C ALA A 94 -26.08 -31.04 -13.28
N TYR A 95 -26.50 -30.91 -14.54
CA TYR A 95 -25.65 -30.37 -15.60
C TYR A 95 -25.32 -28.90 -15.39
N ALA A 96 -26.28 -28.10 -14.90
CA ALA A 96 -26.02 -26.71 -14.50
C ALA A 96 -24.93 -26.60 -13.42
N GLN A 97 -24.99 -27.47 -12.39
CA GLN A 97 -24.01 -27.51 -11.31
C GLN A 97 -22.64 -28.06 -11.72
N LEU A 98 -22.57 -28.89 -12.78
CA LEU A 98 -21.29 -29.33 -13.36
C LEU A 98 -20.55 -28.17 -14.04
N ILE A 99 -21.27 -27.32 -14.74
CA ILE A 99 -20.71 -26.17 -15.48
C ILE A 99 -20.39 -25.03 -14.50
N ALA A 100 -21.38 -24.68 -13.69
CA ALA A 100 -21.35 -23.58 -12.74
C ALA A 100 -21.79 -24.10 -11.36
N PRO A 101 -20.93 -24.82 -10.62
CA PRO A 101 -21.23 -25.24 -9.26
C PRO A 101 -21.57 -24.03 -8.44
N GLY A 102 -22.83 -23.95 -7.99
CA GLY A 102 -23.29 -22.94 -7.06
C GLY A 102 -22.60 -23.19 -5.73
N HIS A 103 -21.46 -22.56 -5.48
CA HIS A 103 -20.84 -22.59 -4.17
C HIS A 103 -21.68 -21.70 -3.24
N PRO A 104 -22.36 -22.29 -2.23
CA PRO A 104 -23.08 -21.50 -1.25
C PRO A 104 -22.05 -20.97 -0.26
N GLY A 105 -21.39 -19.87 -0.63
CA GLY A 105 -20.43 -19.17 0.20
C GLY A 105 -18.99 -19.21 -0.30
N ALA A 106 -18.44 -18.02 -0.47
CA ALA A 106 -17.02 -17.67 -0.38
C ALA A 106 -16.13 -18.03 -1.58
N ALA A 107 -16.22 -17.24 -2.65
CA ALA A 107 -14.98 -16.60 -3.08
C ALA A 107 -14.49 -15.76 -1.87
N SER A 108 -13.68 -16.39 -1.00
CA SER A 108 -13.21 -15.77 0.25
C SER A 108 -12.26 -14.61 -0.05
N THR A 109 -11.66 -14.63 -1.24
CA THR A 109 -10.74 -13.64 -1.74
C THR A 109 -11.02 -13.28 -3.20
N ALA A 110 -10.49 -12.13 -3.63
CA ALA A 110 -10.50 -11.70 -5.03
C ALA A 110 -9.86 -12.72 -5.99
N ALA A 111 -8.88 -13.49 -5.51
CA ALA A 111 -8.21 -14.52 -6.31
C ALA A 111 -9.12 -15.73 -6.55
N ASP A 112 -9.90 -16.13 -5.54
CA ASP A 112 -10.89 -17.20 -5.68
C ASP A 112 -11.95 -16.79 -6.70
N LEU A 113 -12.45 -15.56 -6.62
CA LEU A 113 -13.43 -15.02 -7.58
C LEU A 113 -12.87 -15.01 -9.01
N LEU A 114 -11.62 -14.56 -9.19
CA LEU A 114 -10.94 -14.61 -10.48
C LEU A 114 -10.84 -16.03 -11.04
N HIS A 115 -10.51 -17.00 -10.18
CA HIS A 115 -10.45 -18.41 -10.57
C HIS A 115 -11.82 -18.90 -11.05
N GLU A 116 -12.88 -18.60 -10.30
CA GLU A 116 -14.24 -18.99 -10.65
C GLU A 116 -14.71 -18.38 -11.98
N LEU A 117 -14.43 -17.09 -12.24
CA LEU A 117 -14.76 -16.45 -13.51
C LEU A 117 -14.05 -17.16 -14.69
N ARG A 118 -12.76 -17.45 -14.54
CA ARG A 118 -11.97 -18.17 -15.56
C ARG A 118 -12.48 -19.59 -15.78
N ARG A 119 -12.86 -20.27 -14.70
CA ARG A 119 -13.40 -21.63 -14.75
C ARG A 119 -14.73 -21.66 -15.52
N ILE A 120 -15.63 -20.70 -15.25
CA ILE A 120 -16.90 -20.58 -16.00
C ILE A 120 -16.63 -20.25 -17.48
N ALA A 121 -15.72 -19.32 -17.78
CA ALA A 121 -15.37 -18.99 -19.15
C ALA A 121 -14.84 -20.21 -19.91
N ALA A 122 -13.91 -20.98 -19.31
CA ALA A 122 -13.39 -22.21 -19.88
C ALA A 122 -14.49 -23.27 -20.08
N ALA A 123 -15.42 -23.41 -19.12
CA ALA A 123 -16.55 -24.33 -19.26
C ALA A 123 -17.44 -23.93 -20.45
N LEU A 124 -17.73 -22.64 -20.63
CA LEU A 124 -18.49 -22.12 -21.77
C LEU A 124 -17.80 -22.38 -23.12
N GLU A 125 -16.48 -22.28 -23.17
CA GLU A 125 -15.69 -22.56 -24.38
C GLU A 125 -15.85 -24.02 -24.83
N LEU A 126 -15.89 -24.95 -23.87
CA LEU A 126 -15.94 -26.39 -24.08
C LEU A 126 -17.35 -26.95 -24.28
N LEU A 127 -18.40 -26.19 -23.95
CA LEU A 127 -19.78 -26.66 -24.09
C LEU A 127 -20.18 -26.86 -25.55
N THR A 128 -20.75 -28.03 -25.83
CA THR A 128 -21.38 -28.35 -27.11
C THR A 128 -22.67 -29.15 -26.87
N PRO A 129 -23.83 -28.66 -27.34
CA PRO A 129 -24.05 -27.39 -28.03
C PRO A 129 -23.86 -26.18 -27.09
N ARG A 130 -23.42 -25.04 -27.64
CA ARG A 130 -23.26 -23.80 -26.87
C ARG A 130 -24.61 -23.17 -26.57
N PRO A 131 -24.85 -22.69 -25.34
CA PRO A 131 -26.07 -21.95 -25.03
C PRO A 131 -26.12 -20.61 -25.79
N PRO A 132 -27.32 -20.06 -26.03
CA PRO A 132 -27.48 -18.85 -26.87
C PRO A 132 -26.82 -17.60 -26.29
N PHE A 133 -26.64 -17.54 -24.97
CA PHE A 133 -25.97 -16.44 -24.26
C PHE A 133 -24.44 -16.62 -24.16
N ALA A 134 -23.88 -17.74 -24.65
CA ALA A 134 -22.48 -18.10 -24.40
C ALA A 134 -21.49 -17.06 -24.91
N ALA A 135 -21.73 -16.48 -26.09
CA ALA A 135 -20.77 -15.56 -26.71
C ALA A 135 -20.64 -14.24 -25.93
N GLU A 136 -21.76 -13.64 -25.55
CA GLU A 136 -21.79 -12.40 -24.77
C GLU A 136 -21.22 -12.63 -23.36
N LEU A 137 -21.70 -13.68 -22.68
CA LEU A 137 -21.24 -14.00 -21.34
C LEU A 137 -19.73 -14.30 -21.29
N LEU A 138 -19.20 -15.00 -22.29
CA LEU A 138 -17.77 -15.30 -22.38
C LEU A 138 -16.92 -14.03 -22.56
N ALA A 139 -17.38 -13.08 -23.38
CA ALA A 139 -16.69 -11.80 -23.56
C ALA A 139 -16.68 -10.99 -22.24
N ASP A 140 -17.81 -10.92 -21.54
CA ASP A 140 -17.93 -10.23 -20.25
C ASP A 140 -17.06 -10.88 -19.17
N LEU A 141 -17.03 -12.22 -19.12
CA LEU A 141 -16.22 -12.97 -18.16
C LEU A 141 -14.72 -12.73 -18.37
N HIS A 142 -14.25 -12.76 -19.63
CA HIS A 142 -12.84 -12.48 -19.95
C HIS A 142 -12.45 -11.03 -19.63
N ALA A 143 -13.31 -10.07 -19.96
CA ALA A 143 -13.07 -8.65 -19.63
C ALA A 143 -13.00 -8.45 -18.11
N SER A 144 -13.98 -8.97 -17.37
CA SER A 144 -14.05 -8.84 -15.91
C SER A 144 -12.88 -9.55 -15.21
N ALA A 145 -12.49 -10.74 -15.68
CA ALA A 145 -11.34 -11.47 -15.16
C ALA A 145 -10.02 -10.71 -15.40
N THR A 146 -9.85 -10.10 -16.58
CA THR A 146 -8.67 -9.29 -16.91
C THR A 146 -8.58 -8.06 -16.00
N ASP A 147 -9.68 -7.33 -15.83
CA ASP A 147 -9.75 -6.16 -14.95
C ASP A 147 -9.47 -6.51 -13.48
N LEU A 148 -10.04 -7.62 -12.99
CA LEU A 148 -9.85 -8.09 -11.62
C LEU A 148 -8.40 -8.54 -11.39
N GLU A 149 -7.80 -9.28 -12.32
CA GLU A 149 -6.39 -9.67 -12.25
C GLU A 149 -5.46 -8.45 -12.21
N ALA A 150 -5.68 -7.49 -13.11
CA ALA A 150 -4.90 -6.26 -13.15
C ALA A 150 -5.02 -5.46 -11.84
N ALA A 151 -6.21 -5.41 -11.25
CA ALA A 151 -6.43 -4.72 -9.97
C ALA A 151 -5.80 -5.45 -8.78
N ILE A 152 -5.83 -6.79 -8.76
CA ILE A 152 -5.13 -7.61 -7.75
C ILE A 152 -3.63 -7.34 -7.82
N GLU A 153 -3.05 -7.39 -9.02
CA GLU A 153 -1.61 -7.22 -9.21
C GLU A 153 -1.16 -5.78 -8.92
N HIS A 154 -1.94 -4.79 -9.34
CA HIS A 154 -1.67 -3.39 -8.99
C HIS A 154 -1.69 -3.16 -7.47
N THR A 155 -2.67 -3.74 -6.76
CA THR A 155 -2.73 -3.65 -5.29
C THR A 155 -1.51 -4.27 -4.63
N ARG A 156 -1.05 -5.44 -5.10
CA ARG A 156 0.15 -6.11 -4.59
C ARG A 156 1.40 -5.24 -4.78
N ARG A 157 1.58 -4.66 -5.97
CA ARG A 157 2.70 -3.75 -6.27
C ARG A 157 2.71 -2.52 -5.37
N CYS A 158 1.57 -1.84 -5.23
CA CYS A 158 1.48 -0.68 -4.34
C CYS A 158 1.71 -1.04 -2.87
N GLU A 159 1.28 -2.23 -2.43
CA GLU A 159 1.59 -2.69 -1.08
C GLU A 159 3.08 -2.95 -0.87
N ALA A 160 3.74 -3.60 -1.82
CA ALA A 160 5.18 -3.86 -1.76
C ALA A 160 5.98 -2.55 -1.73
N GLU A 161 5.65 -1.59 -2.60
CA GLU A 161 6.26 -0.25 -2.62
C GLU A 161 6.04 0.48 -1.29
N ARG A 162 4.81 0.48 -0.76
CA ARG A 162 4.51 1.07 0.56
C ARG A 162 5.36 0.44 1.67
N ARG A 163 5.53 -0.89 1.68
CA ARG A 163 6.35 -1.59 2.67
C ARG A 163 7.83 -1.23 2.55
N SER A 164 8.34 -1.10 1.32
CA SER A 164 9.72 -0.65 1.06
C SER A 164 9.94 0.76 1.62
N LEU A 165 9.09 1.71 1.25
CA LEU A 165 9.22 3.11 1.66
C LEU A 165 9.10 3.29 3.17
N LEU A 166 8.23 2.52 3.84
CA LEU A 166 8.15 2.51 5.30
C LEU A 166 9.42 1.98 5.96
N SER A 167 10.09 0.99 5.35
CA SER A 167 11.36 0.48 5.87
C SER A 167 12.49 1.51 5.72
N GLU A 168 12.54 2.19 4.57
CA GLU A 168 13.48 3.29 4.31
C GLU A 168 13.23 4.48 5.24
N GLU A 169 11.97 4.83 5.52
CA GLU A 169 11.60 5.88 6.45
C GLU A 169 12.07 5.58 7.88
N ARG A 170 11.95 4.32 8.33
CA ARG A 170 12.49 3.90 9.64
C ARG A 170 14.01 4.03 9.70
N VAL A 171 14.71 3.69 8.62
CA VAL A 171 16.17 3.87 8.54
C VAL A 171 16.53 5.36 8.57
N ALA A 172 15.85 6.19 7.79
CA ALA A 172 16.07 7.63 7.76
C ALA A 172 15.83 8.27 9.14
N ALA A 173 14.74 7.90 9.82
CA ALA A 173 14.43 8.37 11.17
C ALA A 173 15.50 7.95 12.18
N LYS A 174 16.02 6.72 12.09
CA LYS A 174 17.10 6.24 12.96
C LYS A 174 18.40 7.01 12.72
N LEU A 175 18.77 7.24 11.45
CA LEU A 175 19.96 8.02 11.10
C LEU A 175 19.85 9.46 11.59
N PHE A 176 18.65 10.05 11.48
CA PHE A 176 18.37 11.38 12.01
C PHE A 176 18.51 11.43 13.54
N ALA A 177 17.94 10.48 14.27
CA ALA A 177 18.09 10.39 15.73
C ALA A 177 19.57 10.26 16.16
N GLN A 178 20.35 9.43 15.46
CA GLN A 178 21.79 9.29 15.70
C GLN A 178 22.55 10.61 15.44
N ALA A 179 22.16 11.36 14.41
CA ALA A 179 22.73 12.67 14.15
C ALA A 179 22.35 13.68 15.25
N CYS A 180 21.12 13.64 15.77
CA CYS A 180 20.72 14.46 16.93
C CYS A 180 21.58 14.14 18.15
N GLU A 181 21.75 12.87 18.52
CA GLU A 181 22.60 12.46 19.64
C GLU A 181 24.05 12.92 19.47
N ARG A 182 24.61 12.78 18.27
CA ARG A 182 25.97 13.21 17.95
C ARG A 182 26.12 14.73 18.11
N SER A 183 25.18 15.50 17.58
CA SER A 183 25.19 16.96 17.73
C SER A 183 24.99 17.42 19.17
N HIS A 184 24.16 16.72 19.95
CA HIS A 184 24.05 16.94 21.39
C HIS A 184 25.38 16.76 22.11
N ARG A 185 26.10 15.66 21.83
CA ARG A 185 27.42 15.42 22.42
C ARG A 185 28.44 16.49 22.01
N LEU A 186 28.43 16.89 20.74
CA LEU A 186 29.36 17.90 20.22
C LEU A 186 29.09 19.28 20.84
N LEU A 187 27.83 19.68 20.94
CA LEU A 187 27.43 20.93 21.59
C LEU A 187 27.75 20.91 23.09
N SER A 188 27.48 19.81 23.79
CA SER A 188 27.83 19.67 25.21
C SER A 188 29.33 19.81 25.45
N HIS A 189 30.16 19.21 24.57
CA HIS A 189 31.61 19.37 24.65
C HIS A 189 32.07 20.80 24.37
N TYR A 190 31.45 21.49 23.42
CA TYR A 190 31.75 22.88 23.07
C TYR A 190 31.32 23.88 24.16
N LEU A 191 30.13 23.69 24.75
CA LEU A 191 29.53 24.60 25.73
C LEU A 191 30.04 24.38 27.17
N GLY A 192 30.60 23.21 27.48
CA GLY A 192 31.10 22.89 28.82
C GLY A 192 30.01 23.02 29.89
N ASP A 193 30.24 23.84 30.91
CA ASP A 193 29.29 24.08 32.01
C ASP A 193 27.96 24.73 31.56
N GLN A 194 27.92 25.35 30.37
CA GLN A 194 26.69 25.94 29.80
C GLN A 194 25.80 24.90 29.09
N ALA A 195 26.17 23.62 29.13
CA ALA A 195 25.42 22.54 28.48
C ALA A 195 24.06 22.23 29.14
N SER A 196 23.74 22.82 30.31
CA SER A 196 22.44 22.67 30.98
C SER A 196 21.26 23.18 30.16
N ASP A 197 21.51 24.04 29.18
CA ASP A 197 20.48 24.67 28.34
C ASP A 197 20.18 23.87 27.04
N LEU A 198 20.76 22.67 26.89
CA LEU A 198 20.50 21.81 25.73
C LEU A 198 19.12 21.14 25.83
N PRO A 199 18.37 21.05 24.71
CA PRO A 199 17.13 20.27 24.70
C PRO A 199 17.37 18.80 25.04
N PRO A 200 16.35 18.03 25.46
CA PRO A 200 16.49 16.60 25.61
C PRO A 200 16.80 15.93 24.26
N ALA A 201 17.74 14.97 24.28
CA ALA A 201 18.14 14.19 23.12
C ALA A 201 17.01 13.25 22.62
#